data_AF-A0A2E8EAP0-F1
#
_entry.id   AF-A0A2E8EAP0-F1
#
_cell.length_a   1.000
_cell.length_b   1.000
_cell.length_c   1.000
_cell.angle_alpha   90.00
_cell.angle_beta   90.00
_cell.angle_gamma   90.00
#
_symmetry.space_group_name_H-M   'P 1'
#
loop_
_entity.id
_entity.type
_entity.pdbx_description
1 polymer ?
#
loop_
_entity_poly.entity_id
_entity_poly.type
_entity_poly.pdbx_seq_one_letter_code
_entity_poly.pdbx_strand_id
1 'polypeptide(L)'
;MDAVSDSRPEDEGSRGHGERRLPLLQLGRPVRRARPGRECPHCDRHNVGRPARADAPDRRVDHHAGAVSARLLQSRPRRSYRRCECRMEGPRGVGQFQHRLHLPSRRWQGGDQRDRAVPDPATSAGGMSGGGPSGVRSQQLVVRRKVRRQGASFAVGLLVLSLGPAPWSLAQPAALTEHPDIRLFLVAGTAEGPIGRDALGQIGEQWRAGYAGIIWDMARALRPPGPQMFRFFSLVDFLQQQTGEQHGADLARWKEWIWEQPYDPHPDYGFFKGQWYSQLDPGFAEFFPRAVTSLIRLDEVEWGGVGVNGIPPLEYPMHLEVGEAGYLADDHIVFGITVEGEARAYPKRILAWHEMALDRLGGVELTIVYCTLCGTVIPFESVADGRRFTFGTSGLLYRSNKLMFDHETRSLWNTFEGVPVVGALAGGGLRLTHRAVVTTTWGEWRRTHPETTVLSLETGHRRDYSEGAAYRDYFGTDGLMFQVAKRDDRLPNKAEVLVFRPDGSAQTGANLPLAIAASFLQRNRLFHQEFGGRRLVVVTSVQGANRVYDAQDVQFVRQLDDAQVADQSGRAWRITEDALVLDDDSGVRRVRVPAQRAFWFGWYAQFPDTRLIH
;
A
#
# COMPACT_ATOMS: atom_id res chain seq x y z
N MET A 1 37.59 29.29 59.68
CA MET A 1 36.95 30.58 59.37
C MET A 1 35.47 30.40 59.10
N ASP A 2 34.53 30.35 60.04
CA ASP A 2 34.39 30.01 61.49
C ASP A 2 32.89 30.30 61.83
N ALA A 3 32.17 29.77 62.83
CA ALA A 3 32.35 28.82 63.95
C ALA A 3 31.00 28.01 64.09
N VAL A 4 30.77 26.92 64.84
CA VAL A 4 31.34 26.31 66.07
C VAL A 4 30.92 27.06 67.36
N SER A 5 30.18 26.49 68.33
CA SER A 5 29.46 25.19 68.44
C SER A 5 28.47 25.17 69.64
N ASP A 6 27.81 24.01 69.87
CA ASP A 6 27.27 23.48 71.16
C ASP A 6 26.07 24.17 71.85
N SER A 7 25.31 23.56 72.78
CA SER A 7 25.33 22.23 73.48
C SER A 7 23.87 21.76 73.77
N ARG A 8 23.45 20.47 73.73
CA ARG A 8 23.71 19.27 74.59
C ARG A 8 23.17 19.38 76.06
N PRO A 9 22.85 18.26 76.78
CA PRO A 9 22.52 16.86 76.39
C PRO A 9 21.39 16.16 77.26
N GLU A 10 21.30 14.81 77.19
CA GLU A 10 20.77 13.84 78.21
C GLU A 10 19.24 13.80 78.52
N ASP A 11 18.61 12.68 78.96
CA ASP A 11 19.11 11.37 79.47
C ASP A 11 18.19 10.13 79.16
N GLU A 12 18.60 8.94 79.64
CA GLU A 12 17.97 7.58 79.59
C GLU A 12 16.60 7.45 80.36
N GLY A 13 15.80 6.36 80.34
CA GLY A 13 15.80 5.06 79.65
C GLY A 13 15.30 3.89 80.54
N SER A 14 14.30 3.05 80.12
CA SER A 14 13.94 1.80 80.85
C SER A 14 12.99 0.79 80.13
N ARG A 15 13.43 -0.48 80.07
CA ARG A 15 12.72 -1.80 80.18
C ARG A 15 11.25 -2.00 79.78
N GLY A 16 10.97 -3.09 79.02
CA GLY A 16 9.66 -3.78 79.01
C GLY A 16 9.50 -4.86 77.92
N HIS A 17 9.08 -6.09 78.27
CA HIS A 17 8.79 -7.18 77.32
C HIS A 17 7.30 -7.32 76.98
N GLY A 18 6.98 -7.74 75.75
CA GLY A 18 6.00 -8.81 75.51
C GLY A 18 4.58 -8.46 75.02
N GLU A 19 4.28 -8.90 73.79
CA GLU A 19 3.02 -9.52 73.35
C GLU A 19 1.63 -8.94 73.79
N ARG A 20 0.93 -8.24 72.87
CA ARG A 20 -0.29 -8.75 72.13
C ARG A 20 -1.05 -7.65 71.36
N ARG A 21 -2.08 -8.05 70.59
CA ARG A 21 -2.89 -7.21 69.67
C ARG A 21 -4.34 -7.03 70.15
N LEU A 22 -4.99 -5.96 69.66
CA LEU A 22 -6.43 -5.64 69.73
C LEU A 22 -6.93 -5.23 71.14
N PRO A 23 -7.92 -4.31 71.24
CA PRO A 23 -9.33 -4.65 70.94
C PRO A 23 -9.99 -3.79 69.83
N LEU A 24 -11.24 -4.15 69.53
CA LEU A 24 -12.16 -3.54 68.57
C LEU A 24 -13.50 -3.28 69.29
N LEU A 25 -14.28 -2.26 68.91
CA LEU A 25 -15.68 -2.14 69.36
C LEU A 25 -16.57 -1.45 68.33
N GLN A 26 -17.85 -1.82 68.30
CA GLN A 26 -18.87 -1.42 67.32
C GLN A 26 -20.18 -1.02 68.02
N LEU A 27 -20.98 -0.17 67.37
CA LEU A 27 -22.45 -0.13 67.44
C LEU A 27 -22.97 0.26 66.04
N GLY A 28 -24.06 -0.29 65.47
CA GLY A 28 -24.92 -1.40 65.88
C GLY A 28 -25.89 -1.80 64.72
N ARG A 29 -26.65 -2.90 64.88
CA ARG A 29 -27.73 -3.36 63.95
C ARG A 29 -29.04 -3.57 64.73
N PRO A 30 -30.16 -3.93 64.08
CA PRO A 30 -30.66 -5.31 64.25
C PRO A 30 -31.24 -5.98 62.98
N VAL A 31 -31.64 -7.26 63.11
CA VAL A 31 -32.09 -8.19 62.05
C VAL A 31 -33.17 -9.17 62.61
N ARG A 32 -34.03 -9.75 61.76
CA ARG A 32 -34.79 -11.01 62.02
C ARG A 32 -34.47 -12.01 60.88
N ARG A 33 -33.89 -13.21 61.11
CA ARG A 33 -34.38 -14.50 61.70
C ARG A 33 -35.23 -15.35 60.73
N ALA A 34 -35.16 -16.71 60.66
CA ALA A 34 -34.10 -17.71 60.99
C ALA A 34 -34.53 -19.19 60.68
N ARG A 35 -33.67 -20.00 60.01
CA ARG A 35 -33.41 -21.48 60.18
C ARG A 35 -34.59 -22.52 60.02
N PRO A 36 -34.39 -23.88 60.05
CA PRO A 36 -33.49 -24.73 59.21
C PRO A 36 -33.99 -26.17 58.81
N GLY A 37 -33.43 -26.74 57.72
CA GLY A 37 -32.82 -28.11 57.65
C GLY A 37 -33.64 -29.42 57.46
N ARG A 38 -33.11 -30.35 56.63
CA ARG A 38 -32.80 -31.78 56.97
C ARG A 38 -32.18 -32.62 55.82
N GLU A 39 -31.15 -33.40 56.19
CA GLU A 39 -30.78 -34.80 55.79
C GLU A 39 -30.51 -35.26 54.32
N CYS A 40 -29.74 -36.37 54.23
CA CYS A 40 -29.10 -37.01 53.04
C CYS A 40 -29.73 -38.44 52.82
N PRO A 41 -29.20 -39.46 52.06
CA PRO A 41 -27.89 -39.56 51.38
C PRO A 41 -27.73 -40.44 50.08
N HIS A 42 -26.50 -40.41 49.53
CA HIS A 42 -25.68 -41.52 48.96
C HIS A 42 -25.95 -42.26 47.62
N CYS A 43 -24.80 -42.56 46.97
CA CYS A 43 -24.45 -43.71 46.09
C CYS A 43 -24.99 -43.80 44.64
N ASP A 44 -24.36 -44.58 43.74
CA ASP A 44 -22.92 -44.78 43.42
C ASP A 44 -22.77 -45.48 42.04
N ARG A 45 -21.57 -45.41 41.43
CA ARG A 45 -20.96 -46.36 40.47
C ARG A 45 -21.63 -46.82 39.14
N HIS A 46 -20.82 -46.63 38.07
CA HIS A 46 -20.52 -47.60 36.97
C HIS A 46 -21.61 -48.00 35.95
N ASN A 47 -21.33 -48.55 34.76
CA ASN A 47 -20.24 -48.47 33.75
C ASN A 47 -20.65 -49.41 32.57
N VAL A 48 -20.06 -49.30 31.37
CA VAL A 48 -20.25 -50.21 30.19
C VAL A 48 -21.66 -50.10 29.52
N GLY A 49 -21.83 -50.17 28.19
CA GLY A 49 -20.87 -50.39 27.10
C GLY A 49 -21.42 -50.15 25.66
N ARG A 50 -20.63 -50.58 24.67
CA ARG A 50 -20.84 -50.51 23.19
C ARG A 50 -21.74 -51.68 22.69
N PRO A 51 -22.02 -51.81 21.36
CA PRO A 51 -22.51 -50.84 20.36
C PRO A 51 -23.68 -51.42 19.51
N ALA A 52 -24.16 -50.71 18.48
CA ALA A 52 -24.89 -51.31 17.35
C ALA A 52 -24.57 -50.63 16.00
N ARG A 53 -24.54 -51.42 14.92
CA ARG A 53 -24.56 -50.99 13.51
C ARG A 53 -25.86 -51.48 12.88
N ALA A 54 -26.44 -50.74 11.94
CA ALA A 54 -27.10 -51.27 10.74
C ALA A 54 -27.35 -50.17 9.70
N ASP A 55 -26.77 -50.35 8.52
CA ASP A 55 -27.36 -50.22 7.17
C ASP A 55 -28.18 -48.98 6.74
N ALA A 56 -27.82 -48.47 5.55
CA ALA A 56 -28.70 -47.71 4.66
C ALA A 56 -29.41 -48.67 3.69
N PRO A 57 -30.40 -48.20 2.90
CA PRO A 57 -29.99 -47.76 1.56
C PRO A 57 -30.76 -46.55 0.97
N ASP A 58 -30.07 -45.93 0.00
CA ASP A 58 -30.54 -45.19 -1.19
C ASP A 58 -31.97 -44.62 -1.26
N ARG A 59 -32.04 -43.30 -1.53
CA ARG A 59 -33.13 -42.71 -2.31
C ARG A 59 -32.69 -41.43 -3.04
N ARG A 60 -32.68 -41.47 -4.38
CA ARG A 60 -32.66 -40.26 -5.22
C ARG A 60 -34.02 -39.56 -5.20
N VAL A 61 -34.02 -38.23 -5.10
CA VAL A 61 -35.11 -37.34 -5.55
C VAL A 61 -34.47 -36.05 -6.06
N ASP A 62 -34.64 -35.74 -7.35
CA ASP A 62 -34.36 -34.41 -7.90
C ASP A 62 -35.43 -33.40 -7.48
N HIS A 63 -35.07 -32.12 -7.33
CA HIS A 63 -35.86 -31.00 -7.87
C HIS A 63 -35.16 -29.64 -7.76
N HIS A 64 -35.59 -28.70 -8.61
CA HIS A 64 -34.97 -27.39 -8.82
C HIS A 64 -35.13 -26.44 -7.62
N ALA A 65 -34.09 -25.66 -7.33
CA ALA A 65 -34.19 -24.46 -6.49
C ALA A 65 -34.76 -23.28 -7.32
N GLY A 66 -35.99 -22.86 -7.03
CA GLY A 66 -36.59 -21.67 -7.61
C GLY A 66 -36.13 -20.38 -6.91
N ALA A 67 -35.96 -19.30 -7.68
CA ALA A 67 -35.57 -18.00 -7.13
C ALA A 67 -36.73 -17.30 -6.39
N VAL A 68 -36.43 -16.67 -5.26
CA VAL A 68 -37.39 -15.83 -4.49
C VAL A 68 -37.15 -14.36 -4.82
N SER A 69 -38.23 -13.60 -5.05
CA SER A 69 -38.17 -12.25 -5.61
C SER A 69 -37.93 -11.15 -4.57
N ALA A 70 -37.15 -10.14 -4.98
CA ALA A 70 -36.84 -8.98 -4.14
C ALA A 70 -38.02 -7.99 -4.05
N ARG A 71 -38.97 -8.22 -3.13
CA ARG A 71 -40.07 -7.25 -2.89
C ARG A 71 -40.70 -7.25 -1.49
N LEU A 72 -39.90 -7.30 -0.42
CA LEU A 72 -40.35 -6.99 0.94
C LEU A 72 -39.15 -6.62 1.86
N LEU A 73 -39.00 -5.32 2.19
CA LEU A 73 -38.34 -4.75 3.40
C LEU A 73 -38.03 -3.25 3.22
N GLN A 74 -39.00 -2.35 3.49
CA GLN A 74 -38.75 -0.91 3.65
C GLN A 74 -39.72 -0.29 4.69
N SER A 75 -39.38 -0.27 5.98
CA SER A 75 -40.17 0.44 7.01
C SER A 75 -39.48 0.71 8.37
N ARG A 76 -38.35 1.45 8.37
CA ARG A 76 -37.82 2.24 9.53
C ARG A 76 -37.36 1.42 10.77
N PRO A 77 -36.79 2.04 11.84
CA PRO A 77 -36.19 3.38 11.97
C PRO A 77 -34.69 3.37 12.33
N ARG A 78 -34.07 4.55 12.41
CA ARG A 78 -32.66 4.76 12.81
C ARG A 78 -32.38 4.30 14.26
N ARG A 79 -31.22 3.68 14.50
CA ARG A 79 -30.52 3.68 15.80
C ARG A 79 -29.00 3.85 15.60
N SER A 80 -28.31 4.23 16.67
CA SER A 80 -26.95 4.79 16.64
C SER A 80 -25.84 3.77 16.33
N TYR A 81 -24.82 4.24 15.62
CA TYR A 81 -23.57 3.51 15.42
C TYR A 81 -22.86 3.27 16.77
N ARG A 82 -22.55 2.01 17.07
CA ARG A 82 -21.36 1.61 17.83
C ARG A 82 -20.60 0.62 16.94
N ARG A 83 -19.34 0.90 16.62
CA ARG A 83 -18.43 -0.05 15.96
C ARG A 83 -17.17 -0.20 16.81
N CYS A 84 -16.54 -1.37 16.71
CA CYS A 84 -15.63 -1.90 17.72
C CYS A 84 -14.29 -1.16 17.80
N GLU A 85 -13.71 -1.16 18.99
CA GLU A 85 -12.29 -0.90 19.19
C GLU A 85 -11.47 -2.09 18.65
N CYS A 86 -10.73 -1.88 17.56
CA CYS A 86 -9.70 -2.83 17.16
C CYS A 86 -8.54 -2.73 18.17
N ARG A 87 -8.44 -3.71 19.07
CA ARG A 87 -7.42 -3.76 20.14
C ARG A 87 -6.03 -4.10 19.58
N MET A 88 -5.43 -3.15 18.89
CA MET A 88 -4.00 -3.14 18.56
C MET A 88 -3.20 -3.26 19.86
N GLU A 89 -2.26 -4.19 19.95
CA GLU A 89 -1.41 -4.29 21.15
C GLU A 89 -0.43 -3.12 21.21
N GLY A 90 -0.58 -2.27 22.21
CA GLY A 90 0.34 -1.15 22.45
C GLY A 90 1.75 -1.61 22.85
N PRO A 91 2.77 -0.76 22.65
CA PRO A 91 4.16 -1.10 22.97
C PRO A 91 4.32 -1.39 24.47
N ARG A 92 4.92 -2.55 24.80
CA ARG A 92 5.28 -2.90 26.19
C ARG A 92 6.72 -2.48 26.45
N GLY A 93 6.95 -1.84 27.60
CA GLY A 93 8.24 -1.24 27.95
C GLY A 93 9.37 -2.26 28.13
N VAL A 94 10.61 -1.76 27.97
CA VAL A 94 11.84 -2.56 28.09
C VAL A 94 12.04 -2.99 29.55
N GLY A 95 11.72 -4.25 29.85
CA GLY A 95 12.10 -4.91 31.09
C GLY A 95 13.52 -5.47 31.00
N GLN A 96 14.35 -5.21 32.02
CA GLN A 96 15.73 -5.71 32.06
C GLN A 96 15.78 -7.24 32.14
N PHE A 97 16.38 -7.89 31.15
CA PHE A 97 16.87 -9.27 31.25
C PHE A 97 18.40 -9.28 31.24
N GLN A 98 18.99 -9.26 32.43
CA GLN A 98 20.35 -9.76 32.59
C GLN A 98 20.31 -11.29 32.51
N HIS A 99 20.92 -11.90 31.49
CA HIS A 99 21.66 -13.15 31.64
C HIS A 99 22.65 -13.36 30.49
N ARG A 100 23.74 -14.07 30.77
CA ARG A 100 24.87 -14.26 29.84
C ARG A 100 24.54 -15.23 28.71
N LEU A 101 24.99 -14.92 27.50
CA LEU A 101 25.28 -15.89 26.45
C LEU A 101 26.74 -15.69 25.97
N HIS A 102 27.42 -16.79 25.62
CA HIS A 102 28.81 -16.76 25.19
C HIS A 102 28.94 -16.49 23.68
N LEU A 103 29.94 -15.68 23.31
CA LEU A 103 30.38 -15.50 21.92
C LEU A 103 31.39 -16.60 21.53
N PRO A 104 31.11 -17.41 20.49
CA PRO A 104 32.12 -18.25 19.86
C PRO A 104 32.86 -17.46 18.76
N SER A 105 33.83 -16.63 19.15
CA SER A 105 34.65 -15.86 18.22
C SER A 105 35.65 -16.75 17.47
N ARG A 106 35.28 -17.25 16.28
CA ARG A 106 36.24 -17.91 15.38
C ARG A 106 37.14 -16.88 14.70
N ARG A 107 38.39 -16.82 15.17
CA ARG A 107 39.49 -16.14 14.48
C ARG A 107 39.64 -16.71 13.05
N TRP A 108 39.74 -15.83 12.06
CA TRP A 108 40.61 -16.10 10.91
C TRP A 108 42.06 -15.81 11.34
N GLN A 109 42.99 -16.69 11.00
CA GLN A 109 44.42 -16.42 11.09
C GLN A 109 44.92 -15.93 9.73
N GLY A 110 45.79 -14.92 9.72
CA GLY A 110 46.42 -14.43 8.48
C GLY A 110 47.51 -15.38 7.98
N GLY A 111 47.70 -15.39 6.66
CA GLY A 111 48.86 -15.94 5.96
C GLY A 111 49.53 -14.83 5.12
N ASP A 112 50.82 -14.99 4.84
CA ASP A 112 51.72 -13.94 4.35
C ASP A 112 51.26 -13.08 3.16
N GLN A 113 51.63 -11.79 3.21
CA GLN A 113 51.81 -10.96 2.01
C GLN A 113 53.22 -11.19 1.44
N ARG A 114 53.32 -11.40 0.12
CA ARG A 114 54.46 -10.92 -0.70
C ARG A 114 54.02 -10.50 -2.10
N ASP A 115 54.32 -9.24 -2.41
CA ASP A 115 54.51 -8.57 -3.70
C ASP A 115 54.04 -9.28 -5.00
N ARG A 116 53.15 -8.62 -5.77
CA ARG A 116 53.61 -7.74 -6.88
C ARG A 116 52.52 -6.93 -7.60
N ALA A 117 53.00 -5.80 -8.12
CA ALA A 117 52.45 -4.79 -9.02
C ALA A 117 51.21 -5.09 -9.90
N VAL A 118 50.37 -4.05 -10.06
CA VAL A 118 49.44 -3.82 -11.17
C VAL A 118 50.18 -3.16 -12.34
N PRO A 119 49.78 -3.42 -13.60
CA PRO A 119 49.70 -2.35 -14.60
C PRO A 119 48.39 -2.31 -15.39
N ASP A 120 48.13 -1.16 -16.02
CA ASP A 120 46.88 -0.76 -16.68
C ASP A 120 46.63 -1.36 -18.10
N PRO A 121 45.41 -1.23 -18.67
CA PRO A 121 45.01 -1.95 -19.89
C PRO A 121 45.60 -1.41 -21.21
N ALA A 122 45.66 -2.29 -22.21
CA ALA A 122 46.35 -2.03 -23.48
C ALA A 122 45.47 -1.35 -24.55
N THR A 123 46.03 -0.31 -25.18
CA THR A 123 45.55 0.29 -26.44
C THR A 123 45.87 -0.61 -27.64
N SER A 124 45.09 -0.52 -28.72
CA SER A 124 45.38 -1.21 -29.99
C SER A 124 45.62 -0.23 -31.15
N ALA A 125 46.43 -0.66 -32.12
CA ALA A 125 46.77 0.06 -33.35
C ALA A 125 46.87 -0.93 -34.53
N GLY A 126 46.92 -0.43 -35.77
CA GLY A 126 46.92 -1.26 -37.00
C GLY A 126 48.19 -2.10 -37.21
N GLY A 127 48.28 -2.96 -38.23
CA GLY A 127 47.35 -3.20 -39.34
C GLY A 127 48.11 -3.26 -40.68
N MET A 128 47.78 -4.21 -41.56
CA MET A 128 48.48 -4.37 -42.86
C MET A 128 47.56 -4.77 -44.03
N SER A 129 47.92 -4.21 -45.19
CA SER A 129 47.59 -4.53 -46.59
C SER A 129 47.38 -6.01 -46.95
N GLY A 130 46.63 -6.33 -48.02
CA GLY A 130 45.89 -5.47 -48.97
C GLY A 130 45.69 -6.14 -50.35
N GLY A 131 44.78 -5.60 -51.19
CA GLY A 131 44.55 -6.08 -52.56
C GLY A 131 43.20 -5.67 -53.16
N GLY A 132 43.21 -5.15 -54.39
CA GLY A 132 42.03 -4.90 -55.24
C GLY A 132 42.29 -5.39 -56.67
N PRO A 133 41.56 -4.93 -57.73
CA PRO A 133 40.56 -3.85 -57.74
C PRO A 133 39.26 -4.10 -58.54
N SER A 134 38.16 -3.43 -58.17
CA SER A 134 37.10 -2.89 -59.06
C SER A 134 36.00 -2.19 -58.22
N GLY A 135 35.26 -1.18 -58.69
CA GLY A 135 35.43 -0.49 -59.97
C GLY A 135 34.25 0.40 -60.45
N VAL A 136 33.50 1.10 -59.58
CA VAL A 136 32.40 2.01 -59.99
C VAL A 136 32.42 3.33 -59.20
N ARG A 137 32.07 4.45 -59.87
CA ARG A 137 31.88 5.79 -59.27
C ARG A 137 30.40 6.03 -58.93
N SER A 138 30.13 6.82 -57.88
CA SER A 138 28.96 7.72 -57.83
C SER A 138 29.19 8.88 -56.87
N GLN A 139 28.60 10.03 -57.17
CA GLN A 139 28.90 11.34 -56.58
C GLN A 139 28.01 11.67 -55.36
N GLN A 140 28.49 12.56 -54.49
CA GLN A 140 27.66 13.16 -53.43
C GLN A 140 26.67 14.17 -54.03
N LEU A 141 25.45 14.25 -53.49
CA LEU A 141 24.45 15.25 -53.88
C LEU A 141 23.97 16.04 -52.66
N VAL A 142 24.18 17.36 -52.65
CA VAL A 142 23.73 18.27 -51.58
C VAL A 142 22.32 18.78 -51.90
N VAL A 143 21.32 18.37 -51.11
CA VAL A 143 19.92 18.77 -51.31
C VAL A 143 19.54 19.95 -50.42
N ARG A 144 19.49 21.16 -51.00
CA ARG A 144 18.79 22.31 -50.40
C ARG A 144 17.27 22.14 -50.59
N ARG A 145 16.47 22.20 -49.51
CA ARG A 145 15.00 22.35 -49.62
C ARG A 145 14.58 23.82 -49.54
N LYS A 146 13.75 24.26 -50.49
CA LYS A 146 13.11 25.58 -50.50
C LYS A 146 11.91 25.60 -49.56
N VAL A 147 11.75 26.67 -48.78
CA VAL A 147 10.45 27.05 -48.20
C VAL A 147 9.66 27.84 -49.25
N ARG A 148 8.38 27.52 -49.42
CA ARG A 148 7.49 28.19 -50.38
C ARG A 148 6.63 29.21 -49.63
N ARG A 149 6.71 30.50 -49.98
CA ARG A 149 5.73 31.49 -49.52
C ARG A 149 4.41 31.30 -50.27
N GLN A 150 3.31 31.32 -49.55
CA GLN A 150 2.00 31.78 -50.05
C GLN A 150 1.63 33.04 -49.26
N GLY A 151 0.91 33.95 -49.88
CA GLY A 151 0.43 35.18 -49.24
C GLY A 151 -1.09 35.29 -49.36
N ALA A 152 -1.70 35.90 -48.36
CA ALA A 152 -3.08 36.39 -48.39
C ALA A 152 -3.08 37.83 -47.86
N SER A 153 -3.93 38.69 -48.41
CA SER A 153 -3.83 40.13 -48.24
C SER A 153 -4.39 40.63 -46.90
N PHE A 154 -3.70 41.61 -46.29
CA PHE A 154 -4.30 42.44 -45.24
C PHE A 154 -5.20 43.51 -45.87
N ALA A 155 -6.41 43.66 -45.35
CA ALA A 155 -7.25 44.83 -45.58
C ALA A 155 -6.93 45.90 -44.52
N VAL A 156 -6.70 47.15 -44.95
CA VAL A 156 -6.40 48.26 -44.04
C VAL A 156 -7.70 48.93 -43.61
N GLY A 157 -8.12 48.67 -42.36
CA GLY A 157 -9.13 49.48 -41.68
C GLY A 157 -8.46 50.59 -40.88
N LEU A 158 -8.75 51.85 -41.19
CA LEU A 158 -8.42 52.96 -40.28
C LEU A 158 -9.32 52.87 -39.04
N LEU A 159 -8.72 52.94 -37.86
CA LEU A 159 -9.41 53.35 -36.64
C LEU A 159 -8.67 54.55 -36.04
N VAL A 160 -9.41 55.57 -35.64
CA VAL A 160 -8.86 56.85 -35.17
C VAL A 160 -8.34 56.71 -33.74
N LEU A 161 -7.08 57.11 -33.51
CA LEU A 161 -6.48 57.16 -32.19
C LEU A 161 -7.03 58.35 -31.39
N SER A 162 -8.00 58.10 -30.50
CA SER A 162 -8.36 59.02 -29.43
C SER A 162 -7.36 58.89 -28.27
N LEU A 163 -6.54 59.93 -28.06
CA LEU A 163 -5.59 60.00 -26.94
C LEU A 163 -6.33 60.30 -25.63
N GLY A 164 -6.87 59.25 -25.00
CA GLY A 164 -7.23 59.29 -23.58
C GLY A 164 -5.98 59.26 -22.69
N PRO A 165 -5.99 59.89 -21.50
CA PRO A 165 -4.88 59.81 -20.57
C PRO A 165 -4.72 58.36 -20.09
N ALA A 166 -3.52 57.81 -20.22
CA ALA A 166 -3.24 56.47 -19.71
C ALA A 166 -3.40 56.46 -18.18
N PRO A 167 -4.20 55.54 -17.60
CA PRO A 167 -4.21 55.38 -16.15
C PRO A 167 -2.79 54.96 -15.72
N TRP A 168 -2.27 55.61 -14.68
CA TRP A 168 -1.03 55.16 -14.07
C TRP A 168 -1.24 53.74 -13.56
N SER A 169 -0.61 52.77 -14.22
CA SER A 169 -0.48 51.43 -13.68
C SER A 169 0.41 51.53 -12.45
N LEU A 170 -0.23 51.71 -11.29
CA LEU A 170 0.37 51.37 -10.02
C LEU A 170 0.79 49.91 -10.14
N ALA A 171 2.10 49.68 -10.29
CA ALA A 171 2.65 48.35 -10.12
C ALA A 171 2.18 47.86 -8.76
N GLN A 172 1.29 46.87 -8.76
CA GLN A 172 0.80 46.29 -7.52
C GLN A 172 2.03 45.86 -6.72
N PRO A 173 2.20 46.28 -5.46
CA PRO A 173 3.27 45.73 -4.65
C PRO A 173 3.06 44.22 -4.65
N ALA A 174 4.12 43.46 -4.98
CA ALA A 174 4.05 42.01 -4.94
C ALA A 174 3.61 41.63 -3.53
N ALA A 175 2.36 41.16 -3.40
CA ALA A 175 1.75 40.93 -2.10
C ALA A 175 2.64 39.96 -1.33
N LEU A 176 3.13 40.39 -0.17
CA LEU A 176 4.10 39.62 0.61
C LEU A 176 3.51 38.22 0.83
N THR A 177 4.13 37.23 0.20
CA THR A 177 3.73 35.82 0.26
C THR A 177 4.18 35.20 1.57
N GLU A 178 3.97 35.92 2.66
CA GLU A 178 4.22 35.45 4.00
C GLU A 178 3.11 34.47 4.37
N HIS A 179 3.54 33.34 4.91
CA HIS A 179 2.70 32.32 5.49
C HIS A 179 2.99 32.32 7.01
N PRO A 180 2.01 32.01 7.86
CA PRO A 180 2.25 31.97 9.31
C PRO A 180 3.23 30.84 9.62
N ASP A 181 4.21 31.07 10.51
CA ASP A 181 5.26 30.07 10.82
C ASP A 181 4.62 28.71 11.11
N ILE A 182 5.05 27.67 10.39
CA ILE A 182 4.55 26.30 10.53
C ILE A 182 4.59 25.77 11.97
N ARG A 183 5.46 26.34 12.83
CA ARG A 183 5.48 26.10 14.28
C ARG A 183 4.15 26.45 14.96
N LEU A 184 3.42 27.47 14.51
CA LEU A 184 2.11 27.84 15.07
C LEU A 184 1.10 26.69 14.96
N PHE A 185 1.12 25.94 13.87
CA PHE A 185 0.25 24.75 13.71
C PHE A 185 0.65 23.66 14.72
N LEU A 186 1.95 23.40 14.88
CA LEU A 186 2.42 22.45 15.91
C LEU A 186 2.03 22.90 17.33
N VAL A 187 2.08 24.20 17.63
CA VAL A 187 1.62 24.77 18.90
C VAL A 187 0.09 24.61 19.06
N ALA A 188 -0.70 24.90 18.02
CA ALA A 188 -2.15 24.73 18.04
C ALA A 188 -2.59 23.27 18.31
N GLY A 189 -1.85 22.29 17.79
CA GLY A 189 -2.09 20.87 18.08
C GLY A 189 -1.61 20.39 19.44
N THR A 190 -0.45 20.88 19.92
CA THR A 190 0.22 20.34 21.13
C THR A 190 -0.03 21.12 22.42
N ALA A 191 -0.18 22.44 22.37
CA ALA A 191 -0.28 23.30 23.55
C ALA A 191 -1.70 23.37 24.13
N GLU A 192 -1.79 23.70 25.42
CA GLU A 192 -3.07 23.73 26.15
C GLU A 192 -3.55 25.16 26.46
N GLY A 193 -4.84 25.27 26.76
CA GLY A 193 -5.42 26.51 27.29
C GLY A 193 -5.32 27.69 26.31
N PRO A 194 -4.88 28.89 26.77
CA PRO A 194 -4.75 30.06 25.92
C PRO A 194 -3.76 29.90 24.77
N ILE A 195 -2.64 29.20 24.97
CA ILE A 195 -1.49 29.18 24.02
C ILE A 195 -1.89 28.56 22.68
N GLY A 196 -2.61 27.42 22.71
CA GLY A 196 -3.11 26.79 21.49
C GLY A 196 -4.18 27.62 20.76
N ARG A 197 -4.96 28.43 21.49
CA ARG A 197 -5.97 29.32 20.89
C ARG A 197 -5.36 30.58 20.28
N ASP A 198 -4.33 31.13 20.91
CA ASP A 198 -3.58 32.27 20.39
C ASP A 198 -2.89 31.91 19.07
N ALA A 199 -2.23 30.74 19.01
CA ALA A 199 -1.66 30.21 17.78
C ALA A 199 -2.71 29.99 16.67
N LEU A 200 -3.92 29.51 17.00
CA LEU A 200 -5.03 29.45 16.04
C LEU A 200 -5.49 30.84 15.58
N GLY A 201 -5.50 31.84 16.46
CA GLY A 201 -5.77 33.23 16.09
C GLY A 201 -4.79 33.75 15.03
N GLN A 202 -3.49 33.60 15.27
CA GLN A 202 -2.43 34.01 14.34
C GLN A 202 -2.50 33.26 13.00
N ILE A 203 -2.87 31.97 13.00
CA ILE A 203 -3.13 31.20 11.76
C ILE A 203 -4.36 31.73 11.02
N GLY A 204 -5.38 32.17 11.75
CA GLY A 204 -6.63 32.74 11.22
C GLY A 204 -6.42 34.09 10.51
N GLU A 205 -5.55 34.95 11.03
CA GLU A 205 -5.20 36.24 10.41
C GLU A 205 -4.61 36.11 9.00
N GLN A 206 -4.00 34.96 8.68
CA GLN A 206 -3.37 34.66 7.39
C GLN A 206 -3.98 33.41 6.72
N TRP A 207 -5.23 33.07 7.05
CA TRP A 207 -5.87 31.82 6.65
C TRP A 207 -5.92 31.59 5.13
N ARG A 208 -5.68 30.33 4.72
CA ARG A 208 -5.91 29.83 3.36
C ARG A 208 -6.58 28.48 3.40
N ALA A 209 -7.45 28.19 2.42
CA ALA A 209 -8.19 26.92 2.35
C ALA A 209 -7.28 25.67 2.37
N GLY A 210 -6.10 25.72 1.73
CA GLY A 210 -5.14 24.63 1.73
C GLY A 210 -4.46 24.35 3.09
N TYR A 211 -4.63 25.21 4.10
CA TYR A 211 -4.20 24.92 5.47
C TYR A 211 -5.14 23.96 6.20
N ALA A 212 -6.36 23.75 5.70
CA ALA A 212 -7.34 22.85 6.32
C ALA A 212 -6.84 21.39 6.40
N GLY A 213 -5.98 20.94 5.48
CA GLY A 213 -5.29 19.64 5.58
C GLY A 213 -4.44 19.49 6.84
N ILE A 214 -3.76 20.56 7.26
CA ILE A 214 -2.94 20.60 8.49
C ILE A 214 -3.83 20.49 9.73
N ILE A 215 -4.91 21.27 9.77
CA ILE A 215 -5.89 21.24 10.87
C ILE A 215 -6.57 19.86 10.97
N TRP A 216 -6.87 19.24 9.82
CA TRP A 216 -7.46 17.91 9.73
C TRP A 216 -6.51 16.80 10.20
N ASP A 217 -5.22 16.84 9.85
CA ASP A 217 -4.20 15.92 10.37
C ASP A 217 -4.14 15.94 11.91
N MET A 218 -4.26 17.13 12.51
CA MET A 218 -4.32 17.29 13.96
C MET A 218 -5.63 16.77 14.53
N ALA A 219 -6.78 17.20 13.99
CA ALA A 219 -8.09 16.78 14.48
C ALA A 219 -8.29 15.25 14.37
N ARG A 220 -7.77 14.61 13.32
CA ARG A 220 -7.79 13.14 13.17
C ARG A 220 -7.01 12.43 14.28
N ALA A 221 -5.83 12.92 14.64
CA ALA A 221 -5.02 12.33 15.71
C ALA A 221 -5.64 12.56 17.10
N LEU A 222 -6.31 13.71 17.31
CA LEU A 222 -6.90 14.11 18.59
C LEU A 222 -8.37 13.65 18.77
N ARG A 223 -8.93 12.88 17.83
CA ARG A 223 -10.35 12.49 17.80
C ARG A 223 -10.82 11.81 19.10
N PRO A 224 -12.04 12.09 19.60
CA PRO A 224 -12.61 11.41 20.76
C PRO A 224 -12.82 9.90 20.54
N PRO A 225 -12.85 9.06 21.61
CA PRO A 225 -12.68 9.43 23.02
C PRO A 225 -11.21 9.61 23.42
N GLY A 226 -10.94 10.61 24.26
CA GLY A 226 -9.61 10.85 24.82
C GLY A 226 -9.52 12.15 25.62
N PRO A 227 -8.47 12.34 26.45
CA PRO A 227 -8.32 13.54 27.28
C PRO A 227 -8.18 14.83 26.45
N GLN A 228 -7.73 14.71 25.19
CA GLN A 228 -7.48 15.84 24.29
C GLN A 228 -8.74 16.28 23.51
N MET A 229 -9.93 15.75 23.82
CA MET A 229 -11.18 16.01 23.10
C MET A 229 -11.54 17.50 22.97
N PHE A 230 -11.18 18.34 23.94
CA PHE A 230 -11.41 19.79 23.86
C PHE A 230 -10.54 20.46 22.76
N ARG A 231 -9.33 19.98 22.51
CA ARG A 231 -8.50 20.44 21.38
C ARG A 231 -9.11 20.00 20.04
N PHE A 232 -9.61 18.77 19.94
CA PHE A 232 -10.34 18.31 18.75
C PHE A 232 -11.51 19.24 18.40
N PHE A 233 -12.37 19.56 19.37
CA PHE A 233 -13.48 20.48 19.11
C PHE A 233 -12.99 21.90 18.79
N SER A 234 -11.95 22.41 19.46
CA SER A 234 -11.36 23.72 19.12
C SER A 234 -10.80 23.80 17.70
N LEU A 235 -10.23 22.70 17.17
CA LEU A 235 -9.73 22.63 15.78
C LEU A 235 -10.88 22.52 14.77
N VAL A 236 -11.92 21.76 15.10
CA VAL A 236 -13.17 21.68 14.30
C VAL A 236 -13.88 23.02 14.25
N ASP A 237 -14.08 23.68 15.38
CA ASP A 237 -14.77 24.98 15.46
C ASP A 237 -13.96 26.08 14.77
N PHE A 238 -12.63 26.01 14.80
CA PHE A 238 -11.77 26.86 13.99
C PHE A 238 -11.99 26.64 12.49
N LEU A 239 -12.06 25.38 12.00
CA LEU A 239 -12.42 25.12 10.60
C LEU A 239 -13.80 25.66 10.24
N GLN A 240 -14.82 25.47 11.10
CA GLN A 240 -16.17 26.01 10.86
C GLN A 240 -16.16 27.55 10.76
N GLN A 241 -15.37 28.24 11.60
CA GLN A 241 -15.23 29.70 11.58
C GLN A 241 -14.47 30.21 10.33
N GLN A 242 -13.40 29.53 9.93
CA GLN A 242 -12.53 29.97 8.82
C GLN A 242 -13.04 29.58 7.42
N THR A 243 -14.00 28.67 7.33
CA THR A 243 -14.58 28.21 6.05
C THR A 243 -16.06 28.54 5.88
N GLY A 244 -16.79 28.78 6.98
CA GLY A 244 -18.25 28.88 7.00
C GLY A 244 -18.98 27.53 6.95
N GLU A 245 -18.26 26.41 6.76
CA GLU A 245 -18.86 25.08 6.67
C GLU A 245 -19.38 24.55 8.00
N GLN A 246 -20.49 23.81 7.95
CA GLN A 246 -21.16 23.26 9.14
C GLN A 246 -21.06 21.72 9.15
N HIS A 247 -19.84 21.20 9.07
CA HIS A 247 -19.56 19.77 9.10
C HIS A 247 -19.37 19.22 10.53
N GLY A 248 -19.11 20.09 11.52
CA GLY A 248 -18.87 19.70 12.91
C GLY A 248 -17.77 18.63 13.03
N ALA A 249 -18.00 17.64 13.89
CA ALA A 249 -17.06 16.55 14.14
C ALA A 249 -16.91 15.53 12.98
N ASP A 250 -17.59 15.73 11.84
CA ASP A 250 -17.53 14.82 10.69
C ASP A 250 -16.25 15.03 9.87
N LEU A 251 -15.16 14.40 10.34
CA LEU A 251 -13.87 14.41 9.64
C LEU A 251 -13.91 13.79 8.23
N ALA A 252 -14.93 12.99 7.89
CA ALA A 252 -15.06 12.46 6.54
C ALA A 252 -15.50 13.57 5.57
N ARG A 253 -16.54 14.34 5.95
CA ARG A 253 -17.00 15.49 5.16
C ARG A 253 -15.94 16.59 5.07
N TRP A 254 -15.18 16.85 6.14
CA TRP A 254 -14.04 17.76 6.06
C TRP A 254 -13.00 17.30 5.04
N LYS A 255 -12.69 15.99 4.97
CA LYS A 255 -11.72 15.47 4.01
C LYS A 255 -12.23 15.63 2.57
N GLU A 256 -13.52 15.38 2.36
CA GLU A 256 -14.20 15.61 1.07
C GLU A 256 -14.11 17.09 0.65
N TRP A 257 -14.46 18.03 1.52
CA TRP A 257 -14.34 19.47 1.27
C TRP A 257 -12.90 19.92 0.95
N ILE A 258 -11.90 19.43 1.70
CA ILE A 258 -10.47 19.75 1.48
C ILE A 258 -10.01 19.36 0.07
N TRP A 259 -10.49 18.22 -0.43
CA TRP A 259 -10.13 17.70 -1.75
C TRP A 259 -10.86 18.39 -2.92
N GLU A 260 -11.96 19.10 -2.64
CA GLU A 260 -12.61 20.00 -3.60
C GLU A 260 -11.88 21.34 -3.73
N GLN A 261 -11.05 21.73 -2.74
CA GLN A 261 -10.29 22.97 -2.79
C GLN A 261 -9.07 22.89 -3.74
N PRO A 262 -8.67 24.02 -4.36
CA PRO A 262 -7.36 24.17 -5.01
C PRO A 262 -6.22 23.81 -4.06
N TYR A 263 -5.18 23.15 -4.59
CA TYR A 263 -4.03 22.71 -3.79
C TYR A 263 -3.00 23.84 -3.62
N ASP A 264 -3.26 24.74 -2.67
CA ASP A 264 -2.31 25.75 -2.15
C ASP A 264 -1.98 25.47 -0.67
N PRO A 265 -1.21 24.40 -0.37
CA PRO A 265 -0.81 24.08 1.00
C PRO A 265 0.22 25.09 1.54
N HIS A 266 0.43 25.10 2.85
CA HIS A 266 1.62 25.74 3.42
C HIS A 266 2.90 25.10 2.85
N PRO A 267 3.95 25.86 2.45
CA PRO A 267 5.18 25.30 1.87
C PRO A 267 5.85 24.20 2.72
N ASP A 268 5.94 24.42 4.05
CA ASP A 268 6.41 23.41 5.01
C ASP A 268 5.37 22.32 5.39
N TYR A 269 4.26 22.11 4.67
CA TYR A 269 3.26 21.09 5.05
C TYR A 269 3.86 19.67 5.11
N GLY A 270 4.83 19.35 4.24
CA GLY A 270 5.62 18.13 4.36
C GLY A 270 6.33 18.06 5.71
N PHE A 271 7.16 19.06 6.03
CA PHE A 271 7.87 19.15 7.30
C PHE A 271 6.92 19.07 8.51
N PHE A 272 5.75 19.72 8.46
CA PHE A 272 4.70 19.57 9.47
C PHE A 272 4.30 18.11 9.67
N LYS A 273 3.97 17.35 8.61
CA LYS A 273 3.64 15.93 8.75
C LYS A 273 4.79 15.13 9.35
N GLY A 274 6.03 15.41 8.94
CA GLY A 274 7.23 14.79 9.53
C GLY A 274 7.33 15.03 11.04
N GLN A 275 7.13 16.27 11.50
CA GLN A 275 7.14 16.60 12.93
C GLN A 275 5.87 16.13 13.69
N TRP A 276 4.72 16.07 13.01
CA TRP A 276 3.47 15.66 13.63
C TRP A 276 3.42 14.14 13.85
N TYR A 277 3.82 13.36 12.84
CA TYR A 277 3.86 11.90 12.91
C TYR A 277 5.10 11.38 13.67
N SER A 278 6.18 12.16 13.84
CA SER A 278 7.35 11.73 14.65
C SER A 278 7.02 11.49 16.13
N GLN A 279 5.90 12.02 16.61
CA GLN A 279 5.32 11.70 17.92
C GLN A 279 4.84 10.25 18.05
N LEU A 280 4.66 9.55 16.93
CA LEU A 280 4.27 8.13 16.85
C LEU A 280 5.48 7.23 16.57
N ASP A 281 6.33 7.66 15.63
CA ASP A 281 7.58 6.99 15.25
C ASP A 281 8.56 8.03 14.68
N PRO A 282 9.74 8.25 15.29
CA PRO A 282 10.71 9.25 14.82
C PRO A 282 11.10 9.13 13.34
N GLY A 283 11.04 7.92 12.75
CA GLY A 283 11.38 7.69 11.34
C GLY A 283 10.49 8.45 10.35
N PHE A 284 9.26 8.84 10.74
CA PHE A 284 8.40 9.67 9.89
C PHE A 284 9.00 11.05 9.55
N ALA A 285 9.90 11.58 10.38
CA ALA A 285 10.58 12.84 10.10
C ALA A 285 11.56 12.72 8.92
N GLU A 286 12.11 11.53 8.66
CA GLU A 286 13.08 11.29 7.58
C GLU A 286 12.43 11.36 6.18
N PHE A 287 11.14 11.01 6.07
CA PHE A 287 10.39 11.10 4.80
C PHE A 287 10.04 12.55 4.41
N PHE A 288 10.08 13.48 5.37
CA PHE A 288 9.64 14.86 5.16
C PHE A 288 10.61 15.90 5.76
N PRO A 289 11.82 16.06 5.20
CA PRO A 289 12.69 17.20 5.50
C PRO A 289 12.02 18.53 5.11
N ARG A 290 12.62 19.65 5.54
CA ARG A 290 12.21 20.98 5.08
C ARG A 290 12.42 21.12 3.57
N ALA A 291 11.49 21.81 2.91
CA ALA A 291 11.42 21.94 1.44
C ALA A 291 11.42 20.59 0.67
N VAL A 292 10.84 19.53 1.25
CA VAL A 292 10.70 18.23 0.57
C VAL A 292 9.85 18.33 -0.71
N THR A 293 10.39 17.85 -1.83
CA THR A 293 9.67 17.71 -3.10
C THR A 293 8.52 16.70 -2.97
N SER A 294 7.34 17.06 -3.47
CA SER A 294 6.19 16.14 -3.62
C SER A 294 5.56 16.28 -5.00
N LEU A 295 5.30 15.15 -5.66
CA LEU A 295 4.52 15.05 -6.90
C LEU A 295 3.04 14.74 -6.65
N ILE A 296 2.64 14.56 -5.39
CA ILE A 296 1.29 14.20 -4.96
C ILE A 296 0.73 15.21 -3.94
N ARG A 297 -0.61 15.29 -3.84
CA ARG A 297 -1.26 16.09 -2.79
C ARG A 297 -0.95 15.50 -1.42
N LEU A 298 -0.35 16.28 -0.53
CA LEU A 298 -0.04 15.85 0.83
C LEU A 298 -1.30 15.71 1.70
N ASP A 299 -2.39 16.43 1.41
CA ASP A 299 -3.70 16.22 2.06
C ASP A 299 -4.42 14.92 1.60
N GLU A 300 -3.88 14.21 0.61
CA GLU A 300 -4.24 12.84 0.26
C GLU A 300 -3.31 11.78 0.88
N VAL A 301 -2.21 12.20 1.55
CA VAL A 301 -1.28 11.33 2.28
C VAL A 301 -1.64 11.28 3.75
N GLU A 302 -2.01 10.10 4.26
CA GLU A 302 -2.45 9.90 5.64
C GLU A 302 -1.74 8.75 6.35
N TRP A 303 -1.60 8.86 7.67
CA TRP A 303 -1.08 7.76 8.50
C TRP A 303 -2.03 6.55 8.50
N GLY A 304 -1.47 5.39 8.18
CA GLY A 304 -2.15 4.10 8.04
C GLY A 304 -2.33 3.30 9.33
N GLY A 305 -1.88 3.82 10.48
CA GLY A 305 -2.08 3.19 11.79
C GLY A 305 -0.90 2.35 12.33
N VAL A 306 0.24 2.32 11.65
CA VAL A 306 1.48 1.62 12.05
C VAL A 306 2.70 2.53 11.90
N GLY A 307 3.78 2.26 12.63
CA GLY A 307 5.08 2.96 12.45
C GLY A 307 5.81 2.55 11.17
N VAL A 308 7.02 3.08 10.98
CA VAL A 308 7.92 2.73 9.88
C VAL A 308 8.35 1.27 10.04
N ASN A 309 8.18 0.47 8.99
CA ASN A 309 8.29 -1.00 9.04
C ASN A 309 7.43 -1.67 10.12
N GLY A 310 6.39 -1.00 10.64
CA GLY A 310 5.46 -1.56 11.63
C GLY A 310 4.61 -2.72 11.10
N ILE A 311 4.50 -2.83 9.77
CA ILE A 311 4.25 -4.09 9.07
C ILE A 311 5.61 -4.52 8.47
N PRO A 312 6.34 -5.48 9.07
CA PRO A 312 7.69 -5.80 8.66
C PRO A 312 7.68 -6.53 7.30
N PRO A 313 8.50 -6.08 6.32
CA PRO A 313 8.80 -6.85 5.12
C PRO A 313 9.34 -8.25 5.46
N LEU A 314 9.11 -9.21 4.58
CA LEU A 314 9.84 -10.48 4.60
C LEU A 314 11.14 -10.31 3.81
N GLU A 315 12.30 -10.39 4.46
CA GLU A 315 13.62 -10.25 3.83
C GLU A 315 14.21 -11.63 3.54
N TYR A 316 14.29 -12.00 2.25
CA TYR A 316 14.77 -13.30 1.74
C TYR A 316 14.25 -14.51 2.54
N PRO A 317 12.92 -14.65 2.68
CA PRO A 317 12.32 -15.69 3.51
C PRO A 317 12.63 -17.10 3.02
N MET A 318 12.47 -18.09 3.90
CA MET A 318 12.58 -19.50 3.52
C MET A 318 11.50 -19.86 2.49
N HIS A 319 11.89 -20.65 1.50
CA HIS A 319 11.00 -21.28 0.53
C HIS A 319 11.03 -22.81 0.71
N LEU A 320 9.91 -23.45 0.44
CA LEU A 320 9.70 -24.90 0.52
C LEU A 320 9.46 -25.46 -0.88
N GLU A 321 9.74 -26.75 -1.05
CA GLU A 321 9.39 -27.48 -2.27
C GLU A 321 7.89 -27.82 -2.32
N VAL A 322 7.38 -28.05 -3.53
CA VAL A 322 5.95 -28.30 -3.81
C VAL A 322 5.32 -29.41 -2.95
N GLY A 323 6.11 -30.41 -2.55
CA GLY A 323 5.69 -31.55 -1.74
C GLY A 323 5.67 -31.28 -0.23
N GLU A 324 6.42 -30.27 0.23
CA GLU A 324 6.50 -29.86 1.63
C GLU A 324 5.41 -28.82 1.98
N ALA A 325 4.78 -28.23 0.97
CA ALA A 325 3.70 -27.24 1.01
C ALA A 325 2.37 -27.72 1.63
N GLY A 326 2.35 -28.79 2.42
CA GLY A 326 1.16 -29.44 2.98
C GLY A 326 0.30 -28.56 3.92
N TYR A 327 0.73 -27.34 4.21
CA TYR A 327 -0.06 -26.34 4.91
C TYR A 327 -1.05 -25.58 3.99
N LEU A 328 -0.97 -25.76 2.66
CA LEU A 328 -1.87 -25.18 1.67
C LEU A 328 -2.88 -26.20 1.11
N ALA A 329 -4.17 -25.86 1.20
CA ALA A 329 -5.22 -26.52 0.43
C ALA A 329 -5.29 -25.94 -1.00
N ASP A 330 -5.84 -26.71 -1.94
CA ASP A 330 -5.87 -26.37 -3.38
C ASP A 330 -6.70 -25.12 -3.74
N ASP A 331 -7.59 -24.66 -2.85
CA ASP A 331 -8.44 -23.47 -2.99
C ASP A 331 -7.83 -22.20 -2.38
N HIS A 332 -6.80 -22.31 -1.55
CA HIS A 332 -6.09 -21.14 -0.99
C HIS A 332 -5.49 -20.27 -2.10
N ILE A 333 -5.57 -18.95 -1.95
CA ILE A 333 -5.10 -18.01 -2.98
C ILE A 333 -3.59 -17.80 -2.89
N VAL A 334 -2.92 -17.93 -4.02
CA VAL A 334 -1.49 -17.65 -4.21
C VAL A 334 -1.28 -16.59 -5.28
N PHE A 335 -0.19 -15.86 -5.14
CA PHE A 335 0.37 -15.05 -6.21
C PHE A 335 1.54 -15.84 -6.82
N GLY A 336 1.36 -16.33 -8.05
CA GLY A 336 2.39 -17.01 -8.80
C GLY A 336 3.24 -16.02 -9.60
N ILE A 337 4.57 -16.15 -9.51
CA ILE A 337 5.54 -15.36 -10.26
C ILE A 337 6.55 -16.33 -10.88
N THR A 338 6.91 -16.07 -12.14
CA THR A 338 7.95 -16.82 -12.86
C THR A 338 8.96 -15.83 -13.43
N VAL A 339 10.26 -16.11 -13.26
CA VAL A 339 11.37 -15.28 -13.78
C VAL A 339 12.49 -16.19 -14.26
N GLU A 340 12.96 -15.99 -15.50
CA GLU A 340 14.01 -16.77 -16.17
C GLU A 340 13.85 -18.31 -16.05
N GLY A 341 12.59 -18.79 -16.01
CA GLY A 341 12.23 -20.20 -15.87
C GLY A 341 11.98 -20.69 -14.43
N GLU A 342 12.47 -19.99 -13.40
CA GLU A 342 12.16 -20.32 -12.00
C GLU A 342 10.75 -19.86 -11.62
N ALA A 343 9.95 -20.75 -11.03
CA ALA A 343 8.57 -20.48 -10.59
C ALA A 343 8.45 -20.47 -9.06
N ARG A 344 7.71 -19.50 -8.52
CA ARG A 344 7.48 -19.35 -7.08
C ARG A 344 6.08 -18.84 -6.74
N ALA A 345 5.47 -19.45 -5.72
CA ALA A 345 4.18 -19.06 -5.16
C ALA A 345 4.33 -18.30 -3.83
N TYR A 346 3.59 -17.20 -3.69
CA TYR A 346 3.51 -16.41 -2.47
C TYR A 346 2.05 -16.41 -1.98
N PRO A 347 1.70 -17.13 -0.90
CA PRO A 347 0.33 -17.22 -0.43
C PRO A 347 -0.22 -15.88 0.04
N LYS A 348 -1.44 -15.54 -0.41
CA LYS A 348 -2.16 -14.34 0.00
C LYS A 348 -2.32 -14.27 1.52
N ARG A 349 -2.63 -15.40 2.17
CA ARG A 349 -2.68 -15.58 3.63
C ARG A 349 -1.39 -15.21 4.39
N ILE A 350 -0.22 -15.19 3.73
CA ILE A 350 1.04 -14.71 4.32
C ILE A 350 1.28 -13.25 3.94
N LEU A 351 1.24 -12.91 2.65
CA LEU A 351 1.50 -11.52 2.21
C LEU A 351 0.46 -10.51 2.76
N ALA A 352 -0.77 -10.91 3.08
CA ALA A 352 -1.76 -10.04 3.72
C ALA A 352 -1.42 -9.63 5.17
N TRP A 353 -0.37 -10.20 5.78
CA TRP A 353 0.17 -9.77 7.08
C TRP A 353 1.51 -9.03 7.01
N HIS A 354 2.19 -9.05 5.85
CA HIS A 354 3.54 -8.51 5.65
C HIS A 354 3.62 -7.44 4.56
N GLU A 355 2.71 -7.51 3.59
CA GLU A 355 2.49 -6.56 2.51
C GLU A 355 3.71 -6.24 1.62
N MET A 356 4.83 -6.92 1.83
CA MET A 356 6.09 -6.77 1.11
C MET A 356 6.96 -8.02 1.37
N ALA A 357 7.56 -8.54 0.31
CA ALA A 357 8.68 -9.47 0.40
C ALA A 357 9.82 -8.99 -0.50
N LEU A 358 11.05 -9.05 0.00
CA LEU A 358 12.28 -8.89 -0.77
C LEU A 358 12.85 -10.28 -1.03
N ASP A 359 13.08 -10.64 -2.29
CA ASP A 359 13.43 -12.02 -2.67
C ASP A 359 14.30 -12.07 -3.94
N ARG A 360 14.88 -13.23 -4.24
CA ARG A 360 15.61 -13.51 -5.49
C ARG A 360 15.02 -14.73 -6.21
N LEU A 361 14.69 -14.55 -7.50
CA LEU A 361 14.07 -15.56 -8.37
C LEU A 361 14.62 -15.39 -9.80
N GLY A 362 15.06 -16.48 -10.43
CA GLY A 362 15.66 -16.45 -11.78
C GLY A 362 16.94 -15.62 -11.85
N GLY A 363 17.69 -15.54 -10.74
CA GLY A 363 18.81 -14.61 -10.56
C GLY A 363 18.42 -13.12 -10.43
N VAL A 364 17.18 -12.74 -10.72
CA VAL A 364 16.64 -11.37 -10.59
C VAL A 364 16.22 -11.11 -9.16
N GLU A 365 16.33 -9.86 -8.72
CA GLU A 365 16.02 -9.44 -7.37
C GLU A 365 14.73 -8.63 -7.34
N LEU A 366 13.80 -9.04 -6.49
CA LEU A 366 12.41 -8.63 -6.54
C LEU A 366 11.97 -7.96 -5.24
N THR A 367 11.26 -6.85 -5.39
CA THR A 367 10.47 -6.20 -4.34
C THR A 367 9.01 -6.48 -4.65
N ILE A 368 8.45 -7.48 -3.96
CA ILE A 368 7.08 -7.98 -4.19
C ILE A 368 6.16 -7.29 -3.21
N VAL A 369 5.44 -6.27 -3.69
CA VAL A 369 4.57 -5.46 -2.84
C VAL A 369 3.13 -5.92 -2.98
N TYR A 370 2.48 -6.23 -1.84
CA TYR A 370 1.05 -6.53 -1.79
C TYR A 370 0.34 -5.47 -0.96
N CYS A 371 -0.56 -4.68 -1.57
CA CYS A 371 -1.38 -3.75 -0.83
C CYS A 371 -2.71 -4.42 -0.48
N THR A 372 -2.82 -4.93 0.75
CA THR A 372 -3.98 -5.70 1.24
C THR A 372 -5.29 -4.94 1.10
N LEU A 373 -5.25 -3.62 1.34
CA LEU A 373 -6.39 -2.72 1.20
C LEU A 373 -6.85 -2.57 -0.26
N CYS A 374 -5.94 -2.57 -1.23
CA CYS A 374 -6.25 -2.37 -2.66
C CYS A 374 -6.33 -3.68 -3.46
N GLY A 375 -6.14 -4.84 -2.83
CA GLY A 375 -6.22 -6.15 -3.49
C GLY A 375 -5.16 -6.39 -4.57
N THR A 376 -4.10 -5.57 -4.63
CA THR A 376 -3.10 -5.58 -5.70
C THR A 376 -1.77 -6.13 -5.23
N VAL A 377 -1.16 -7.00 -6.04
CA VAL A 377 0.22 -7.48 -5.91
C VAL A 377 1.02 -7.01 -7.13
N ILE A 378 2.22 -6.49 -6.91
CA ILE A 378 3.12 -6.06 -7.99
C ILE A 378 4.56 -6.49 -7.63
N PRO A 379 5.18 -7.41 -8.40
CA PRO A 379 6.60 -7.70 -8.29
C PRO A 379 7.40 -6.68 -9.11
N PHE A 380 8.13 -5.82 -8.43
CA PHE A 380 9.11 -4.94 -9.05
C PHE A 380 10.49 -5.60 -9.07
N GLU A 381 11.28 -5.35 -10.11
CA GLU A 381 12.74 -5.50 -10.02
C GLU A 381 13.27 -4.46 -9.04
N SER A 382 14.13 -4.88 -8.10
CA SER A 382 14.75 -4.03 -7.08
C SER A 382 15.88 -3.14 -7.64
N VAL A 383 15.79 -2.75 -8.92
CA VAL A 383 16.77 -1.98 -9.67
C VAL A 383 16.06 -0.95 -10.55
N ALA A 384 16.53 0.30 -10.55
CA ALA A 384 16.16 1.32 -11.53
C ALA A 384 17.40 2.15 -11.90
N ASP A 385 17.55 2.48 -13.18
CA ASP A 385 18.70 3.23 -13.72
C ASP A 385 20.07 2.64 -13.28
N GLY A 386 20.18 1.31 -13.34
CA GLY A 386 21.36 0.55 -12.90
C GLY A 386 21.61 0.52 -11.38
N ARG A 387 20.90 1.33 -10.58
CA ARG A 387 21.05 1.38 -9.11
C ARG A 387 20.08 0.43 -8.44
N ARG A 388 20.57 -0.39 -7.51
CA ARG A 388 19.77 -1.25 -6.64
C ARG A 388 19.11 -0.43 -5.54
N PHE A 389 17.85 -0.75 -5.24
CA PHE A 389 17.09 -0.19 -4.13
C PHE A 389 16.67 -1.30 -3.15
N THR A 390 16.62 -0.96 -1.87
CA THR A 390 16.04 -1.80 -0.80
C THR A 390 14.86 -1.05 -0.22
N PHE A 391 13.69 -1.68 -0.15
CA PHE A 391 12.43 -1.04 0.22
C PHE A 391 11.87 -1.52 1.56
N GLY A 392 11.20 -0.60 2.25
CA GLY A 392 10.43 -0.87 3.46
C GLY A 392 8.98 -0.37 3.37
N THR A 393 8.17 -0.65 4.40
CA THR A 393 6.79 -0.17 4.51
C THR A 393 6.75 1.14 5.29
N SER A 394 6.22 2.21 4.68
CA SER A 394 6.31 3.55 5.31
C SER A 394 5.35 3.78 6.47
N GLY A 395 4.30 2.97 6.61
CA GLY A 395 3.16 3.27 7.49
C GLY A 395 2.24 4.38 6.98
N LEU A 396 2.51 4.94 5.79
CA LEU A 396 1.71 5.98 5.13
C LEU A 396 0.92 5.40 3.94
N LEU A 397 -0.25 5.98 3.71
CA LEU A 397 -1.11 5.68 2.57
C LEU A 397 -1.32 6.94 1.73
N TYR A 398 -1.34 6.77 0.40
CA TYR A 398 -1.86 7.76 -0.55
C TYR A 398 -3.06 7.14 -1.26
N ARG A 399 -4.23 7.80 -1.19
CA ARG A 399 -5.49 7.28 -1.76
C ARG A 399 -5.81 5.84 -1.33
N SER A 400 -5.59 5.52 -0.06
CA SER A 400 -5.69 4.16 0.53
C SER A 400 -4.69 3.12 0.00
N ASN A 401 -3.90 3.42 -1.03
CA ASN A 401 -2.79 2.59 -1.47
C ASN A 401 -1.56 2.86 -0.60
N LYS A 402 -0.74 1.83 -0.32
CA LYS A 402 0.45 2.00 0.51
C LYS A 402 1.54 2.78 -0.23
N LEU A 403 2.27 3.61 0.50
CA LEU A 403 3.57 4.12 0.08
C LEU A 403 4.65 3.18 0.61
N MET A 404 5.55 2.75 -0.27
CA MET A 404 6.83 2.14 0.13
C MET A 404 7.90 3.23 0.24
N PHE A 405 8.99 2.97 0.95
CA PHE A 405 10.13 3.90 1.01
C PHE A 405 11.43 3.18 0.67
N ASP A 406 12.38 3.86 0.04
CA ASP A 406 13.73 3.32 -0.15
C ASP A 406 14.64 3.65 1.05
N HIS A 407 15.44 2.67 1.48
CA HIS A 407 16.29 2.81 2.67
C HIS A 407 17.48 3.78 2.49
N GLU A 408 17.88 4.09 1.24
CA GLU A 408 19.04 4.93 0.94
C GLU A 408 18.73 6.44 1.06
N THR A 409 17.64 6.88 0.43
CA THR A 409 17.28 8.31 0.31
C THR A 409 16.04 8.70 1.09
N ARG A 410 15.34 7.72 1.67
CA ARG A 410 14.06 7.89 2.40
C ARG A 410 12.94 8.50 1.54
N SER A 411 13.04 8.42 0.21
CA SER A 411 11.96 8.86 -0.67
C SER A 411 10.77 7.91 -0.54
N LEU A 412 9.54 8.44 -0.62
CA LEU A 412 8.31 7.65 -0.69
C LEU A 412 7.97 7.37 -2.15
N TRP A 413 7.63 6.12 -2.45
CA TRP A 413 7.31 5.65 -3.80
C TRP A 413 5.86 5.15 -3.86
N ASN A 414 5.17 5.43 -4.97
CA ASN A 414 3.81 4.96 -5.20
C ASN A 414 3.84 3.51 -5.72
N THR A 415 3.21 2.60 -4.98
CA THR A 415 3.23 1.16 -5.31
C THR A 415 2.51 0.81 -6.62
N PHE A 416 1.49 1.54 -7.06
CA PHE A 416 0.86 1.33 -8.38
C PHE A 416 1.73 1.82 -9.56
N GLU A 417 2.75 2.62 -9.30
CA GLU A 417 3.56 3.30 -10.32
C GLU A 417 4.99 2.76 -10.40
N GLY A 418 5.56 2.34 -9.26
CA GLY A 418 7.00 2.05 -9.15
C GLY A 418 7.87 3.29 -9.29
N VAL A 419 7.37 4.48 -8.95
CA VAL A 419 8.09 5.77 -9.06
C VAL A 419 8.14 6.51 -7.71
N PRO A 420 9.21 7.29 -7.44
CA PRO A 420 9.29 8.15 -6.27
C PRO A 420 8.34 9.35 -6.43
N VAL A 421 7.57 9.64 -5.38
CA VAL A 421 6.52 10.68 -5.36
C VAL A 421 6.70 11.72 -4.25
N VAL A 422 7.47 11.42 -3.20
CA VAL A 422 7.92 12.40 -2.19
C VAL A 422 9.39 12.12 -1.84
N GLY A 423 10.19 13.14 -1.55
CA GLY A 423 11.59 12.99 -1.14
C GLY A 423 12.61 13.30 -2.23
N ALA A 424 13.88 12.97 -1.97
CA ALA A 424 15.02 13.39 -2.80
C ALA A 424 15.01 12.84 -4.23
N LEU A 425 14.35 11.70 -4.47
CA LEU A 425 14.23 11.09 -5.81
C LEU A 425 12.99 11.56 -6.58
N ALA A 426 12.05 12.26 -5.92
CA ALA A 426 10.80 12.71 -6.54
C ALA A 426 11.07 13.69 -7.69
N GLY A 427 10.52 13.40 -8.87
CA GLY A 427 10.76 14.16 -10.11
C GLY A 427 11.97 13.71 -10.93
N GLY A 428 12.85 12.86 -10.38
CA GLY A 428 14.06 12.38 -11.06
C GLY A 428 13.86 11.36 -12.18
N GLY A 429 12.63 11.15 -12.67
CA GLY A 429 12.31 10.25 -13.79
C GLY A 429 12.39 8.74 -13.50
N LEU A 430 12.92 8.33 -12.34
CA LEU A 430 13.10 6.93 -11.94
C LEU A 430 11.78 6.14 -11.95
N ARG A 431 11.86 4.90 -12.46
CA ARG A 431 10.77 3.92 -12.48
C ARG A 431 11.34 2.51 -12.34
N LEU A 432 10.75 1.70 -11.47
CA LEU A 432 11.04 0.27 -11.34
C LEU A 432 10.37 -0.53 -12.48
N THR A 433 11.09 -1.49 -13.05
CA THR A 433 10.50 -2.51 -13.93
C THR A 433 9.55 -3.38 -13.13
N HIS A 434 8.34 -3.66 -13.63
CA HIS A 434 7.41 -4.61 -13.01
C HIS A 434 7.31 -5.88 -13.86
N ARG A 435 7.37 -7.05 -13.20
CA ARG A 435 7.22 -8.37 -13.82
C ARG A 435 5.76 -8.81 -13.80
N ALA A 436 5.43 -9.84 -14.58
CA ALA A 436 4.10 -10.43 -14.57
C ALA A 436 3.82 -11.20 -13.26
N VAL A 437 2.55 -11.27 -12.86
CA VAL A 437 2.09 -12.01 -11.69
C VAL A 437 0.71 -12.62 -11.98
N VAL A 438 0.44 -13.79 -11.41
CA VAL A 438 -0.84 -14.50 -11.55
C VAL A 438 -1.49 -14.67 -10.18
N THR A 439 -2.64 -14.04 -9.96
CA THR A 439 -3.52 -14.37 -8.82
C THR A 439 -4.34 -15.61 -9.20
N THR A 440 -4.16 -16.71 -8.47
CA THR A 440 -4.86 -17.99 -8.71
C THR A 440 -4.98 -18.80 -7.41
N THR A 441 -5.57 -19.99 -7.45
CA THR A 441 -5.55 -20.95 -6.33
C THR A 441 -4.28 -21.80 -6.37
N TRP A 442 -3.86 -22.30 -5.21
CA TRP A 442 -2.68 -23.17 -5.10
C TRP A 442 -2.77 -24.41 -6.01
N GLY A 443 -3.96 -24.99 -6.17
CA GLY A 443 -4.18 -26.16 -7.02
C GLY A 443 -3.97 -25.91 -8.51
N GLU A 444 -4.44 -24.78 -9.06
CA GLU A 444 -4.14 -24.44 -10.47
C GLU A 444 -2.64 -24.14 -10.65
N TRP A 445 -2.04 -23.37 -9.73
CA TRP A 445 -0.62 -23.03 -9.80
C TRP A 445 0.27 -24.28 -9.76
N ARG A 446 0.06 -25.15 -8.78
CA ARG A 446 0.79 -26.44 -8.63
C ARG A 446 0.59 -27.37 -9.83
N ARG A 447 -0.61 -27.40 -10.42
CA ARG A 447 -0.89 -28.21 -11.65
C ARG A 447 -0.17 -27.65 -12.88
N THR A 448 0.09 -26.35 -12.93
CA THR A 448 0.77 -25.69 -14.07
C THR A 448 2.29 -25.56 -13.87
N HIS A 449 2.74 -25.55 -12.62
CA HIS A 449 4.14 -25.41 -12.22
C HIS A 449 4.49 -26.49 -11.19
N PRO A 450 4.70 -27.75 -11.61
CA PRO A 450 4.98 -28.85 -10.69
C PRO A 450 6.34 -28.71 -9.98
N GLU A 451 7.26 -27.90 -10.52
CA GLU A 451 8.57 -27.58 -9.94
C GLU A 451 8.57 -26.21 -9.23
N THR A 452 7.39 -25.69 -8.83
CA THR A 452 7.30 -24.42 -8.10
C THR A 452 7.80 -24.55 -6.67
N THR A 453 8.63 -23.59 -6.26
CA THR A 453 8.87 -23.31 -4.84
C THR A 453 7.69 -22.52 -4.26
N VAL A 454 7.53 -22.50 -2.93
CA VAL A 454 6.50 -21.71 -2.25
C VAL A 454 7.03 -21.09 -0.95
N LEU A 455 6.58 -19.87 -0.63
CA LEU A 455 6.94 -19.18 0.62
C LEU A 455 6.63 -20.04 1.86
N SER A 456 7.56 -20.15 2.81
CA SER A 456 7.38 -20.92 4.04
C SER A 456 6.50 -20.19 5.07
N LEU A 457 5.93 -20.95 6.01
CA LEU A 457 5.37 -20.40 7.25
C LEU A 457 6.46 -19.95 8.24
N GLU A 458 7.72 -20.32 8.01
CA GLU A 458 8.89 -19.89 8.81
C GLU A 458 9.33 -18.45 8.47
N THR A 459 8.39 -17.52 8.58
CA THR A 459 8.57 -16.08 8.32
C THR A 459 9.37 -15.34 9.38
N GLY A 460 9.74 -16.00 10.48
CA GLY A 460 10.26 -15.36 11.70
C GLY A 460 9.20 -14.63 12.54
N HIS A 461 7.93 -14.59 12.12
CA HIS A 461 6.89 -13.79 12.76
C HIS A 461 5.69 -14.63 13.26
N ARG A 462 5.22 -14.35 14.48
CA ARG A 462 3.97 -14.90 15.00
C ARG A 462 2.77 -14.11 14.44
N ARG A 463 2.03 -14.73 13.53
CA ARG A 463 0.76 -14.26 12.94
C ARG A 463 -0.22 -15.43 12.80
N ASP A 464 -1.50 -15.13 12.69
CA ASP A 464 -2.52 -16.12 12.30
C ASP A 464 -2.54 -16.23 10.78
N TYR A 465 -1.68 -17.09 10.22
CA TYR A 465 -1.62 -17.34 8.78
C TYR A 465 -2.77 -18.23 8.28
N SER A 466 -3.92 -18.32 8.95
CA SER A 466 -5.10 -19.03 8.41
C SER A 466 -5.68 -18.27 7.20
N GLU A 467 -6.24 -18.99 6.22
CA GLU A 467 -6.85 -18.36 5.04
C GLU A 467 -8.02 -17.45 5.45
N GLY A 468 -8.08 -16.25 4.87
CA GLY A 468 -9.07 -15.23 5.23
C GLY A 468 -8.97 -14.63 6.64
N ALA A 469 -7.96 -14.98 7.48
CA ALA A 469 -7.80 -14.38 8.80
C ALA A 469 -7.28 -12.93 8.74
N ALA A 470 -6.30 -12.67 7.87
CA ALA A 470 -5.76 -11.34 7.62
C ALA A 470 -6.86 -10.38 7.14
N TYR A 471 -7.04 -9.24 7.84
CA TYR A 471 -8.01 -8.19 7.49
C TYR A 471 -9.46 -8.69 7.29
N ARG A 472 -9.85 -9.83 7.89
CA ARG A 472 -11.19 -10.47 7.74
C ARG A 472 -12.37 -9.49 7.82
N ASP A 473 -12.40 -8.68 8.87
CA ASP A 473 -13.49 -7.74 9.16
C ASP A 473 -13.56 -6.56 8.17
N TYR A 474 -12.47 -6.31 7.43
CA TYR A 474 -12.43 -5.39 6.29
C TYR A 474 -12.95 -6.07 5.02
N PHE A 475 -12.49 -7.29 4.71
CA PHE A 475 -12.95 -8.03 3.53
C PHE A 475 -14.42 -8.44 3.59
N GLY A 476 -14.98 -8.65 4.79
CA GLY A 476 -16.40 -8.97 5.00
C GLY A 476 -17.40 -7.84 4.72
N THR A 477 -16.95 -6.68 4.20
CA THR A 477 -17.82 -5.57 3.76
C THR A 477 -17.22 -4.87 2.54
N ASP A 478 -18.02 -4.21 1.71
CA ASP A 478 -17.48 -3.38 0.61
C ASP A 478 -16.89 -2.03 1.11
N GLY A 479 -17.19 -1.66 2.36
CA GLY A 479 -16.76 -0.38 2.96
C GLY A 479 -15.24 -0.22 3.07
N LEU A 480 -14.76 1.00 2.79
CA LEU A 480 -13.34 1.34 2.85
C LEU A 480 -12.86 1.56 4.30
N MET A 481 -11.57 1.29 4.56
CA MET A 481 -10.92 1.58 5.85
C MET A 481 -10.36 3.00 5.90
N PHE A 482 -9.93 3.50 4.74
CA PHE A 482 -9.43 4.85 4.49
C PHE A 482 -10.24 5.42 3.32
N GLN A 483 -10.36 6.75 3.24
CA GLN A 483 -11.17 7.38 2.20
C GLN A 483 -10.33 7.75 0.97
N VAL A 484 -11.00 7.84 -0.17
CA VAL A 484 -10.43 8.29 -1.45
C VAL A 484 -11.22 9.48 -2.00
N ALA A 485 -10.51 10.40 -2.66
CA ALA A 485 -11.04 11.65 -3.21
C ALA A 485 -11.85 11.44 -4.50
N LYS A 486 -11.55 10.39 -5.27
CA LYS A 486 -12.29 9.98 -6.46
C LYS A 486 -12.89 8.58 -6.23
N ARG A 487 -14.19 8.46 -6.48
CA ARG A 487 -15.02 7.26 -6.28
C ARG A 487 -15.84 7.02 -7.53
N ASP A 488 -16.22 5.78 -7.75
CA ASP A 488 -16.97 5.35 -8.93
C ASP A 488 -17.86 4.15 -8.55
N ASP A 489 -19.11 4.16 -9.00
CA ASP A 489 -20.15 3.20 -8.63
C ASP A 489 -20.51 2.22 -9.75
N ARG A 490 -19.78 2.21 -10.88
CA ARG A 490 -19.96 1.22 -11.96
C ARG A 490 -19.66 -0.21 -11.50
N LEU A 491 -18.89 -0.37 -10.42
CA LEU A 491 -18.64 -1.63 -9.73
C LEU A 491 -18.62 -1.40 -8.21
N PRO A 492 -18.90 -2.44 -7.39
CA PRO A 492 -18.57 -2.44 -5.96
C PRO A 492 -17.10 -2.09 -5.73
N ASN A 493 -16.80 -1.41 -4.62
CA ASN A 493 -15.45 -0.92 -4.32
C ASN A 493 -14.40 -2.04 -4.43
N LYS A 494 -14.72 -3.22 -3.90
CA LYS A 494 -13.81 -4.39 -3.83
C LYS A 494 -14.03 -5.41 -4.93
N ALA A 495 -14.69 -5.03 -6.02
CA ALA A 495 -14.71 -5.83 -7.25
C ALA A 495 -13.29 -5.94 -7.82
N GLU A 496 -12.84 -7.16 -8.14
CA GLU A 496 -11.56 -7.37 -8.79
C GLU A 496 -11.60 -6.95 -10.26
N VAL A 497 -10.62 -6.14 -10.66
CA VAL A 497 -10.34 -5.73 -12.04
C VAL A 497 -8.92 -6.12 -12.42
N LEU A 498 -8.72 -6.64 -13.63
CA LEU A 498 -7.43 -6.71 -14.30
C LEU A 498 -7.12 -5.32 -14.88
N VAL A 499 -5.94 -4.77 -14.57
CA VAL A 499 -5.64 -3.36 -14.83
C VAL A 499 -4.45 -3.15 -15.76
N PHE A 500 -4.53 -2.10 -16.59
CA PHE A 500 -3.55 -1.75 -17.60
C PHE A 500 -3.19 -0.26 -17.53
N ARG A 501 -1.88 0.02 -17.52
CA ARG A 501 -1.31 1.36 -17.48
C ARG A 501 -0.76 1.74 -18.87
N PRO A 502 -0.99 2.97 -19.36
CA PRO A 502 -0.27 3.46 -20.53
C PRO A 502 1.24 3.50 -20.27
N ASP A 503 2.04 3.21 -21.30
CA ASP A 503 3.48 3.40 -21.25
C ASP A 503 3.83 4.89 -21.37
N GLY A 504 4.59 5.41 -20.40
CA GLY A 504 4.96 6.82 -20.31
C GLY A 504 3.95 7.72 -19.55
N SER A 505 4.10 9.04 -19.71
CA SER A 505 3.35 10.06 -18.95
C SER A 505 2.22 10.75 -19.74
N ALA A 506 2.12 10.52 -21.05
CA ALA A 506 1.19 11.23 -21.94
C ALA A 506 -0.19 10.55 -22.00
N GLN A 507 -1.11 11.01 -21.13
CA GLN A 507 -2.50 10.56 -21.09
C GLN A 507 -3.35 11.32 -22.11
N THR A 508 -3.44 10.83 -23.35
CA THR A 508 -4.28 11.42 -24.40
C THR A 508 -5.09 10.38 -25.15
N GLY A 509 -6.42 10.55 -25.20
CA GLY A 509 -7.36 9.84 -26.10
C GLY A 509 -7.31 8.31 -26.05
N ALA A 510 -6.41 7.71 -26.83
CA ALA A 510 -6.18 6.26 -26.88
C ALA A 510 -5.37 5.72 -25.69
N ASN A 511 -4.62 6.59 -25.00
CA ASN A 511 -3.76 6.26 -23.85
C ASN A 511 -4.43 6.60 -22.51
N LEU A 512 -5.71 6.28 -22.35
CA LEU A 512 -6.36 6.27 -21.03
C LEU A 512 -6.10 4.95 -20.30
N PRO A 513 -5.93 4.96 -18.97
CA PRO A 513 -5.88 3.73 -18.17
C PRO A 513 -7.11 2.84 -18.41
N LEU A 514 -6.91 1.52 -18.35
CA LEU A 514 -7.95 0.53 -18.65
C LEU A 514 -8.10 -0.47 -17.49
N ALA A 515 -9.35 -0.78 -17.15
CA ALA A 515 -9.71 -1.85 -16.24
C ALA A 515 -10.72 -2.81 -16.91
N ILE A 516 -10.55 -4.10 -16.66
CA ILE A 516 -11.48 -5.15 -17.09
C ILE A 516 -11.90 -5.96 -15.87
N ALA A 517 -13.20 -6.04 -15.57
CA ALA A 517 -13.69 -6.80 -14.43
C ALA A 517 -13.31 -8.28 -14.54
N ALA A 518 -12.81 -8.86 -13.45
CA ALA A 518 -12.49 -10.29 -13.40
C ALA A 518 -13.73 -11.16 -13.69
N SER A 519 -14.92 -10.69 -13.30
CA SER A 519 -16.19 -11.36 -13.62
C SER A 519 -16.53 -11.31 -15.11
N PHE A 520 -16.13 -10.28 -15.85
CA PHE A 520 -16.26 -10.21 -17.31
C PHE A 520 -15.32 -11.20 -17.98
N LEU A 521 -14.06 -11.25 -17.55
CA LEU A 521 -13.04 -12.18 -18.07
C LEU A 521 -13.38 -13.65 -17.76
N GLN A 522 -14.02 -13.92 -16.63
CA GLN A 522 -14.54 -15.26 -16.31
C GLN A 522 -15.61 -15.73 -17.31
N ARG A 523 -16.42 -14.82 -17.84
CA ARG A 523 -17.43 -15.11 -18.88
C ARG A 523 -16.82 -15.12 -20.29
N ASN A 524 -15.78 -14.32 -20.51
CA ASN A 524 -15.08 -14.15 -21.79
C ASN A 524 -13.62 -14.63 -21.66
N ARG A 525 -13.44 -15.94 -21.47
CA ARG A 525 -12.12 -16.54 -21.10
C ARG A 525 -10.98 -16.22 -22.05
N LEU A 526 -11.29 -15.88 -23.30
CA LEU A 526 -10.35 -15.46 -24.33
C LEU A 526 -10.84 -14.12 -24.90
N PHE A 527 -10.22 -13.02 -24.49
CA PHE A 527 -10.70 -11.67 -24.79
C PHE A 527 -9.60 -10.79 -25.42
N HIS A 528 -9.85 -10.29 -26.62
CA HIS A 528 -8.96 -9.37 -27.32
C HIS A 528 -9.31 -7.90 -27.01
N GLN A 529 -8.30 -7.08 -26.74
CA GLN A 529 -8.45 -5.65 -26.50
C GLN A 529 -7.23 -4.86 -26.98
N GLU A 530 -7.46 -3.82 -27.77
CA GLU A 530 -6.42 -2.88 -28.19
C GLU A 530 -6.10 -1.87 -27.09
N PHE A 531 -4.82 -1.66 -26.80
CA PHE A 531 -4.35 -0.80 -25.70
C PHE A 531 -2.93 -0.31 -25.98
N GLY A 532 -2.67 1.00 -25.85
CA GLY A 532 -1.33 1.58 -26.13
C GLY A 532 -0.82 1.33 -27.56
N GLY A 533 -1.72 1.16 -28.54
CA GLY A 533 -1.38 0.76 -29.92
C GLY A 533 -1.08 -0.73 -30.12
N ARG A 534 -1.13 -1.55 -29.05
CA ARG A 534 -0.85 -2.99 -29.06
C ARG A 534 -2.17 -3.77 -29.07
N ARG A 535 -2.21 -4.92 -29.73
CA ARG A 535 -3.38 -5.82 -29.73
C ARG A 535 -3.18 -6.87 -28.65
N LEU A 536 -3.77 -6.67 -27.47
CA LEU A 536 -3.62 -7.60 -26.35
C LEU A 536 -4.65 -8.72 -26.44
N VAL A 537 -4.26 -9.92 -25.98
CA VAL A 537 -5.18 -11.01 -25.67
C VAL A 537 -5.08 -11.37 -24.20
N VAL A 538 -6.23 -11.41 -23.51
CA VAL A 538 -6.35 -11.91 -22.15
C VAL A 538 -6.86 -13.35 -22.21
N VAL A 539 -6.07 -14.28 -21.66
CA VAL A 539 -6.42 -15.68 -21.47
C VAL A 539 -6.73 -15.91 -19.99
N THR A 540 -7.84 -16.57 -19.69
CA THR A 540 -8.34 -16.75 -18.31
C THR A 540 -8.62 -18.23 -18.04
N SER A 541 -8.10 -18.77 -16.93
CA SER A 541 -8.32 -20.18 -16.53
C SER A 541 -9.78 -20.45 -16.11
N VAL A 542 -10.15 -21.72 -15.89
CA VAL A 542 -11.45 -22.07 -15.28
C VAL A 542 -11.62 -21.41 -13.91
N GLN A 543 -10.53 -21.28 -13.14
CA GLN A 543 -10.46 -20.68 -11.81
C GLN A 543 -10.27 -19.15 -11.86
N GLY A 544 -10.25 -18.56 -13.06
CA GLY A 544 -10.22 -17.11 -13.27
C GLY A 544 -8.84 -16.48 -13.34
N ALA A 545 -7.75 -17.26 -13.27
CA ALA A 545 -6.39 -16.74 -13.35
C ALA A 545 -6.12 -16.09 -14.71
N ASN A 546 -5.76 -14.81 -14.69
CA ASN A 546 -5.65 -13.99 -15.91
C ASN A 546 -4.20 -13.87 -16.38
N ARG A 547 -3.96 -14.09 -17.67
CA ARG A 547 -2.66 -13.99 -18.34
C ARG A 547 -2.84 -13.12 -19.59
N VAL A 548 -1.93 -12.19 -19.87
CA VAL A 548 -2.10 -11.21 -20.96
C VAL A 548 -0.90 -11.22 -21.90
N TYR A 549 -1.14 -11.36 -23.20
CA TYR A 549 -0.08 -11.46 -24.20
C TYR A 549 -0.27 -10.41 -25.29
N ASP A 550 0.84 -9.97 -25.88
CA ASP A 550 0.82 -9.16 -27.09
C ASP A 550 0.54 -10.06 -28.28
N ALA A 551 -0.71 -10.08 -28.75
CA ALA A 551 -1.17 -10.95 -29.82
C ALA A 551 -0.66 -10.52 -31.21
N GLN A 552 -0.23 -9.25 -31.33
CA GLN A 552 0.27 -8.65 -32.57
C GLN A 552 -0.77 -8.76 -33.71
N ASP A 553 -0.52 -9.62 -34.69
CA ASP A 553 -1.35 -9.94 -35.85
C ASP A 553 -2.28 -11.15 -35.64
N VAL A 554 -2.05 -11.96 -34.60
CA VAL A 554 -2.77 -13.22 -34.38
C VAL A 554 -4.09 -12.98 -33.67
N GLN A 555 -5.18 -13.44 -34.28
CA GLN A 555 -6.47 -13.57 -33.61
C GLN A 555 -6.59 -14.96 -32.99
N PHE A 556 -6.76 -15.03 -31.67
CA PHE A 556 -7.11 -16.25 -30.95
C PHE A 556 -8.63 -16.36 -30.87
N VAL A 557 -9.17 -17.55 -31.16
CA VAL A 557 -10.62 -17.75 -31.37
C VAL A 557 -11.25 -18.78 -30.45
N ARG A 558 -10.44 -19.67 -29.85
CA ARG A 558 -10.92 -20.72 -28.96
C ARG A 558 -9.85 -21.07 -27.94
N GLN A 559 -10.22 -21.24 -26.67
CA GLN A 559 -9.37 -21.95 -25.70
C GLN A 559 -9.62 -23.46 -25.86
N LEU A 560 -8.57 -24.26 -25.98
CA LEU A 560 -8.66 -25.71 -26.15
C LEU A 560 -8.83 -26.40 -24.80
N ASP A 561 -7.96 -26.04 -23.86
CA ASP A 561 -7.96 -26.47 -22.46
C ASP A 561 -7.24 -25.41 -21.58
N ASP A 562 -6.84 -25.75 -20.36
CA ASP A 562 -6.13 -24.81 -19.47
C ASP A 562 -4.66 -24.57 -19.84
N ALA A 563 -4.10 -25.30 -20.82
CA ALA A 563 -2.72 -25.22 -21.27
C ALA A 563 -2.57 -24.75 -22.74
N GLN A 564 -3.62 -24.78 -23.56
CA GLN A 564 -3.58 -24.39 -24.97
C GLN A 564 -4.74 -23.48 -25.42
N VAL A 565 -4.44 -22.56 -26.34
CA VAL A 565 -5.41 -21.80 -27.15
C VAL A 565 -5.22 -22.10 -28.64
N ALA A 566 -6.23 -21.81 -29.45
CA ALA A 566 -6.18 -21.94 -30.91
C ALA A 566 -6.38 -20.60 -31.61
N ASP A 567 -5.60 -20.37 -32.66
CA ASP A 567 -5.75 -19.20 -33.54
C ASP A 567 -6.84 -19.40 -34.61
N GLN A 568 -7.16 -18.31 -35.32
CA GLN A 568 -8.11 -18.27 -36.44
C GLN A 568 -7.76 -19.23 -37.60
N SER A 569 -6.52 -19.71 -37.69
CA SER A 569 -6.06 -20.69 -38.68
C SER A 569 -6.14 -22.12 -38.14
N GLY A 570 -6.60 -22.31 -36.89
CA GLY A 570 -6.75 -23.61 -36.24
C GLY A 570 -5.49 -24.16 -35.59
N ARG A 571 -4.37 -23.42 -35.58
CA ARG A 571 -3.12 -23.87 -34.97
C ARG A 571 -3.18 -23.78 -33.46
N ALA A 572 -2.58 -24.75 -32.76
CA ALA A 572 -2.49 -24.78 -31.31
C ALA A 572 -1.29 -23.96 -30.81
N TRP A 573 -1.51 -23.20 -29.74
CA TRP A 573 -0.50 -22.43 -29.04
C TRP A 573 -0.58 -22.74 -27.55
N ARG A 574 0.52 -23.22 -26.99
CA ARG A 574 0.70 -23.46 -25.56
C ARG A 574 0.84 -22.16 -24.77
N ILE A 575 0.12 -22.11 -23.66
CA ILE A 575 0.14 -21.05 -22.66
C ILE A 575 1.35 -21.28 -21.75
N THR A 576 2.28 -20.32 -21.69
CA THR A 576 3.32 -20.27 -20.65
C THR A 576 3.28 -18.92 -19.94
N GLU A 577 3.99 -18.78 -18.81
CA GLU A 577 4.01 -17.50 -18.11
C GLU A 577 4.70 -16.39 -18.93
N ASP A 578 5.71 -16.72 -19.75
CA ASP A 578 6.47 -15.76 -20.58
C ASP A 578 5.84 -15.46 -21.95
N ALA A 579 5.05 -16.39 -22.52
CA ALA A 579 4.49 -16.24 -23.86
C ALA A 579 3.32 -17.20 -24.13
N LEU A 580 2.52 -16.91 -25.16
CA LEU A 580 1.92 -17.97 -25.96
C LEU A 580 2.99 -18.45 -26.94
N VAL A 581 3.19 -19.76 -27.03
CA VAL A 581 4.19 -20.41 -27.89
C VAL A 581 3.46 -21.31 -28.88
N LEU A 582 3.68 -21.13 -30.17
CA LEU A 582 3.10 -21.97 -31.21
C LEU A 582 3.67 -23.39 -31.10
N ASP A 583 2.82 -24.42 -31.22
CA ASP A 583 3.23 -25.80 -30.91
C ASP A 583 3.98 -26.51 -32.07
N ASP A 584 3.84 -26.06 -33.31
CA ASP A 584 4.60 -26.57 -34.46
C ASP A 584 5.90 -25.78 -34.77
N ASP A 585 6.04 -24.54 -34.26
CA ASP A 585 7.30 -23.78 -34.25
C ASP A 585 7.45 -22.96 -32.96
N SER A 586 8.31 -23.44 -32.04
CA SER A 586 8.56 -22.79 -30.76
C SER A 586 9.32 -21.45 -30.85
N GLY A 587 9.86 -21.10 -32.02
CA GLY A 587 10.38 -19.78 -32.32
C GLY A 587 9.28 -18.73 -32.48
N VAL A 588 8.06 -19.14 -32.87
CA VAL A 588 6.91 -18.23 -33.01
C VAL A 588 6.23 -18.05 -31.67
N ARG A 589 6.42 -16.86 -31.08
CA ARG A 589 5.97 -16.52 -29.72
C ARG A 589 5.15 -15.22 -29.71
N ARG A 590 4.24 -15.10 -28.74
CA ARG A 590 3.50 -13.87 -28.43
C ARG A 590 3.72 -13.53 -26.96
N VAL A 591 4.53 -12.51 -26.72
CA VAL A 591 5.20 -12.25 -25.43
C VAL A 591 4.19 -11.80 -24.36
N ARG A 592 4.40 -12.24 -23.12
CA ARG A 592 3.63 -11.81 -21.95
C ARG A 592 3.76 -10.31 -21.73
N VAL A 593 2.63 -9.67 -21.43
CA VAL A 593 2.56 -8.30 -20.95
C VAL A 593 2.32 -8.34 -19.43
N PRO A 594 3.14 -7.66 -18.63
CA PRO A 594 2.85 -7.46 -17.21
C PRO A 594 1.49 -6.78 -17.03
N ALA A 595 0.65 -7.41 -16.20
CA ALA A 595 -0.63 -6.91 -15.75
C ALA A 595 -0.95 -7.58 -14.42
N GLN A 596 -1.72 -6.91 -13.58
CA GLN A 596 -2.07 -7.36 -12.23
C GLN A 596 -3.56 -7.15 -11.97
N ARG A 597 -4.07 -7.80 -10.93
CA ARG A 597 -5.39 -7.48 -10.38
C ARG A 597 -5.30 -6.33 -9.38
N ALA A 598 -6.40 -5.59 -9.25
CA ALA A 598 -6.64 -4.63 -8.18
C ALA A 598 -8.14 -4.62 -7.82
N PHE A 599 -8.49 -4.06 -6.67
CA PHE A 599 -9.87 -3.66 -6.37
C PHE A 599 -10.22 -2.35 -7.07
N TRP A 600 -11.46 -2.26 -7.57
CA TRP A 600 -11.95 -1.12 -8.34
C TRP A 600 -11.67 0.23 -7.69
N PHE A 601 -12.00 0.40 -6.40
CA PHE A 601 -11.80 1.68 -5.71
C PHE A 601 -10.32 2.11 -5.65
N GLY A 602 -9.42 1.15 -5.41
CA GLY A 602 -7.98 1.43 -5.23
C GLY A 602 -7.31 1.79 -6.54
N TRP A 603 -7.75 1.17 -7.65
CA TRP A 603 -7.32 1.53 -8.99
C TRP A 603 -7.92 2.88 -9.43
N TYR A 604 -9.24 3.02 -9.36
CA TYR A 604 -9.96 4.21 -9.83
C TYR A 604 -9.53 5.49 -9.09
N ALA A 605 -9.25 5.39 -7.78
CA ALA A 605 -8.75 6.53 -7.02
C ALA A 605 -7.40 7.05 -7.56
N GLN A 606 -6.48 6.16 -7.95
CA GLN A 606 -5.23 6.57 -8.60
C GLN A 606 -5.48 7.07 -10.04
N PHE A 607 -6.38 6.41 -10.78
CA PHE A 607 -6.63 6.63 -12.22
C PHE A 607 -8.12 6.91 -12.53
N PRO A 608 -8.64 8.12 -12.23
CA PRO A 608 -10.07 8.42 -12.35
C PRO A 608 -10.59 8.44 -13.79
N ASP A 609 -9.73 8.67 -14.79
CA ASP A 609 -10.09 8.65 -16.21
C ASP A 609 -10.09 7.22 -16.81
N THR A 610 -10.22 6.20 -15.96
CA THR A 610 -10.19 4.79 -16.38
C THR A 610 -11.39 4.40 -17.25
N ARG A 611 -11.10 3.88 -18.43
CA ARG A 611 -12.04 3.10 -19.25
C ARG A 611 -12.28 1.75 -18.59
N LEU A 612 -13.55 1.39 -18.38
CA LEU A 612 -13.95 0.14 -17.72
C LEU A 612 -14.70 -0.79 -18.68
N ILE A 613 -14.41 -2.09 -18.62
CA ILE A 613 -15.12 -3.18 -19.27
C ILE A 613 -15.61 -4.14 -18.16
N HIS A 614 -16.89 -4.51 -18.13
CA HIS A 614 -17.52 -5.23 -17.01
C HIS A 614 -18.70 -6.12 -17.42
#